data_AF-A0A2N1U629-F1
#
_entry.id   AF-A0A2N1U629-F1
#
_cell.length_a   1.000
_cell.length_b   1.000
_cell.length_c   1.000
_cell.angle_alpha   90.00
_cell.angle_beta   90.00
_cell.angle_gamma   90.00
#
_symmetry.space_group_name_H-M   'P 1'
#
loop_
_entity.id
_entity.type
_entity.pdbx_description
1 polymer ?
#
loop_
_entity_poly.entity_id
_entity_poly.type
_entity_poly.pdbx_seq_one_letter_code
_entity_poly.pdbx_strand_id
1 'polypeptide(L)'
;MEPADFAVRIEEVMAEECSSYECVLIDEDDIGRLWTFVIEDTFSGYLSVEDNEEGLKVRTVTVGLNLKDVTEASREELLELFTRNAALVSANFCVMKFPVAGDAEDEPLIVDEGEDVDYDNSDNEPEMHDMLIIQTRLPFEAFAPEDFGDFVQNLLFQADLQLSSQDDDDDGGLTDFDSDDEFEDDSEDDFDE
;
A
#
# COMPACT_ATOMS: atom_id res chain seq x y z
N MET A 1 5.93 -11.56 22.53
CA MET A 1 4.58 -11.10 22.87
C MET A 1 3.64 -12.26 22.62
N GLU A 2 2.68 -12.55 23.51
CA GLU A 2 1.70 -13.59 23.23
C GLU A 2 0.70 -13.09 22.16
N PRO A 3 0.18 -13.98 21.30
CA PRO A 3 -0.87 -13.70 20.32
C PRO A 3 -2.03 -12.81 20.80
N ALA A 4 -2.57 -13.10 21.98
CA ALA A 4 -3.69 -12.36 22.54
C ALA A 4 -3.30 -10.94 22.98
N ASP A 5 -2.08 -10.77 23.54
CA ASP A 5 -1.57 -9.45 23.90
C ASP A 5 -1.39 -8.56 22.66
N PHE A 6 -0.99 -9.17 21.53
CA PHE A 6 -0.85 -8.47 20.26
C PHE A 6 -2.18 -7.91 19.75
N ALA A 7 -3.23 -8.75 19.72
CA ALA A 7 -4.55 -8.35 19.23
C ALA A 7 -5.15 -7.21 20.07
N VAL A 8 -5.07 -7.30 21.40
CA VAL A 8 -5.51 -6.22 22.28
C VAL A 8 -4.71 -4.95 22.02
N ARG A 9 -3.39 -5.07 21.87
CA ARG A 9 -2.53 -3.91 21.73
C ARG A 9 -2.68 -3.21 20.38
N ILE A 10 -2.86 -3.95 19.29
CA ILE A 10 -3.07 -3.34 17.97
C ILE A 10 -4.43 -2.66 17.90
N GLU A 11 -5.47 -3.21 18.53
CA GLU A 11 -6.78 -2.57 18.61
C GLU A 11 -6.73 -1.28 19.44
N GLU A 12 -5.97 -1.25 20.54
CA GLU A 12 -5.74 -0.01 21.29
C GLU A 12 -5.09 1.07 20.41
N VAL A 13 -4.09 0.70 19.60
CA VAL A 13 -3.42 1.64 18.68
C VAL A 13 -4.36 2.08 17.55
N MET A 14 -5.09 1.16 16.92
CA MET A 14 -6.06 1.49 15.87
C MET A 14 -7.20 2.37 16.38
N ALA A 15 -7.65 2.19 17.62
CA ALA A 15 -8.64 3.07 18.25
C ALA A 15 -8.12 4.50 18.48
N GLU A 16 -6.80 4.67 18.61
CA GLU A 16 -6.16 5.98 18.75
C GLU A 16 -5.84 6.64 17.41
N GLU A 17 -5.47 5.87 16.39
CA GLU A 17 -4.93 6.37 15.12
C GLU A 17 -5.91 6.33 13.94
N CYS A 18 -6.97 5.51 13.99
CA CYS A 18 -7.93 5.33 12.90
C CYS A 18 -9.26 6.02 13.18
N SER A 19 -9.93 6.49 12.11
CA SER A 19 -11.32 6.98 12.17
C SER A 19 -12.29 5.85 12.50
N SER A 20 -12.06 4.69 11.88
CA SER A 20 -12.79 3.45 12.14
C SER A 20 -11.87 2.25 11.87
N TYR A 21 -12.14 1.14 12.54
CA TYR A 21 -11.49 -0.13 12.27
C TYR A 21 -12.45 -1.28 12.56
N GLU A 22 -12.29 -2.38 11.83
CA GLU A 22 -13.05 -3.61 11.98
C GLU A 22 -12.06 -4.78 12.08
N CYS A 23 -12.34 -5.74 12.96
CA CYS A 23 -11.54 -6.95 13.11
C CYS A 23 -12.36 -8.17 12.72
N VAL A 24 -11.87 -8.93 11.75
CA VAL A 24 -12.43 -10.24 11.40
C VAL A 24 -11.66 -11.32 12.15
N LEU A 25 -12.26 -11.78 13.25
CA LEU A 25 -11.79 -12.95 13.98
C LEU A 25 -12.25 -14.23 13.27
N ILE A 26 -11.31 -15.13 12.97
CA ILE A 26 -11.66 -16.43 12.37
C ILE A 26 -11.92 -17.49 13.45
N ASP A 27 -11.30 -17.36 14.65
CA ASP A 27 -11.52 -18.23 15.81
C ASP A 27 -11.22 -17.49 17.13
N GLU A 28 -11.91 -17.87 18.22
CA GLU A 28 -11.80 -17.22 19.57
C GLU A 28 -10.43 -17.42 20.26
N ASP A 29 -9.62 -18.37 19.79
CA ASP A 29 -8.33 -18.75 20.39
C ASP A 29 -7.09 -18.28 19.57
N ASP A 30 -7.30 -17.61 18.44
CA ASP A 30 -6.24 -17.20 17.50
C ASP A 30 -6.09 -15.67 17.39
N ILE A 31 -4.93 -15.21 16.90
CA ILE A 31 -4.75 -13.81 16.48
C ILE A 31 -5.78 -13.50 15.39
N GLY A 32 -6.44 -12.33 15.45
CA GLY A 32 -7.27 -11.85 14.34
C GLY A 32 -6.52 -11.99 13.02
N ARG A 33 -7.16 -12.61 12.01
CA ARG A 33 -6.46 -12.85 10.74
C ARG A 33 -6.38 -11.59 9.89
N LEU A 34 -7.32 -10.68 10.09
CA LEU A 34 -7.47 -9.46 9.32
C LEU A 34 -8.14 -8.36 10.14
N TRP A 35 -7.49 -7.22 10.23
CA TRP A 35 -8.08 -5.95 10.61
C TRP A 35 -8.20 -5.08 9.36
N THR A 36 -9.33 -4.45 9.14
CA THR A 36 -9.52 -3.39 8.15
C THR A 36 -9.63 -2.07 8.89
N PHE A 37 -9.11 -0.99 8.32
CA PHE A 37 -9.10 0.32 8.98
C PHE A 37 -9.27 1.46 8.00
N VAL A 38 -9.77 2.58 8.51
CA VAL A 38 -9.91 3.86 7.81
C VAL A 38 -9.21 4.96 8.58
N ILE A 39 -8.44 5.79 7.88
CA ILE A 39 -7.71 6.92 8.45
C ILE A 39 -8.24 8.21 7.82
N GLU A 40 -8.69 9.12 8.68
CA GLU A 40 -9.20 10.45 8.32
C GLU A 40 -10.29 10.42 7.23
N ASP A 41 -11.09 9.35 7.20
CA ASP A 41 -12.13 9.09 6.18
C ASP A 41 -11.61 9.14 4.72
N THR A 42 -10.29 9.03 4.54
CA THR A 42 -9.62 9.25 3.25
C THR A 42 -8.88 7.99 2.79
N PHE A 43 -8.18 7.33 3.70
CA PHE A 43 -7.36 6.17 3.37
C PHE A 43 -7.91 4.92 4.03
N SER A 44 -8.10 3.86 3.26
CA SER A 44 -8.42 2.54 3.79
C SER A 44 -7.24 1.59 3.68
N GLY A 45 -7.17 0.64 4.61
CA GLY A 45 -6.11 -0.36 4.62
C GLY A 45 -6.50 -1.60 5.39
N TYR A 46 -5.53 -2.49 5.52
CA TYR A 46 -5.67 -3.70 6.30
C TYR A 46 -4.36 -4.08 6.99
N LEU A 47 -4.49 -4.77 8.12
CA LEU A 47 -3.42 -5.47 8.79
C LEU A 47 -3.81 -6.95 8.85
N SER A 48 -2.95 -7.85 8.37
CA SER A 48 -3.20 -9.28 8.45
C SER A 48 -2.06 -10.01 9.11
N VAL A 49 -2.41 -11.08 9.83
CA VAL A 49 -1.45 -11.96 10.47
C VAL A 49 -1.68 -13.37 9.94
N GLU A 50 -0.68 -13.88 9.22
CA GLU A 50 -0.78 -15.16 8.52
C GLU A 50 0.29 -16.13 9.03
N ASP A 51 -0.14 -17.36 9.30
CA ASP A 51 0.76 -18.49 9.52
C ASP A 51 1.15 -19.10 8.18
N ASN A 52 2.43 -18.95 7.82
CA ASN A 52 2.93 -19.48 6.57
C ASN A 52 3.19 -20.99 6.73
N GLU A 53 2.16 -21.81 6.44
CA GLU A 53 2.26 -23.27 6.55
C GLU A 53 3.11 -23.90 5.43
N GLU A 54 3.14 -23.26 4.26
CA GLU A 54 3.89 -23.70 3.08
C GLU A 54 5.28 -23.03 3.00
N GLY A 55 6.13 -23.23 4.01
CA GLY A 55 7.50 -22.72 3.95
C GLY A 55 8.28 -22.75 5.26
N LEU A 56 9.09 -21.71 5.48
CA LEU A 56 9.64 -21.40 6.80
C LEU A 56 8.44 -21.08 7.68
N LYS A 57 8.18 -21.91 8.70
CA LYS A 57 7.07 -21.78 9.66
C LYS A 57 7.19 -20.50 10.50
N VAL A 58 7.04 -19.37 9.83
CA VAL A 58 7.24 -18.03 10.37
C VAL A 58 5.94 -17.30 10.15
N ARG A 59 5.31 -16.93 11.26
CA ARG A 59 4.16 -16.05 11.27
C ARG A 59 4.56 -14.70 10.68
N THR A 60 3.73 -14.15 9.82
CA THR A 60 4.03 -12.95 9.04
C THR A 60 2.93 -11.92 9.26
N VAL A 61 3.33 -10.67 9.46
CA VAL A 61 2.42 -9.52 9.53
C VAL A 61 2.51 -8.79 8.20
N THR A 62 1.35 -8.47 7.64
CA THR A 62 1.23 -7.65 6.43
C THR A 62 0.41 -6.42 6.77
N VAL A 63 0.94 -5.23 6.47
CA VAL A 63 0.18 -3.97 6.54
C VAL A 63 0.04 -3.46 5.12
N GLY A 64 -1.18 -3.23 4.66
CA GLY A 64 -1.48 -2.77 3.31
C GLY A 64 -2.42 -1.57 3.31
N LEU A 65 -2.26 -0.69 2.32
CA LEU A 65 -3.13 0.45 2.07
C LEU A 65 -3.72 0.33 0.67
N ASN A 66 -5.03 0.57 0.58
CA ASN A 66 -5.75 0.65 -0.68
C ASN A 66 -5.49 2.01 -1.31
N LEU A 67 -5.08 2.02 -2.57
CA LEU A 67 -4.68 3.25 -3.27
C LEU A 67 -5.67 3.65 -4.36
N LYS A 68 -5.99 2.71 -5.25
CA LYS A 68 -6.80 3.02 -6.44
C LYS A 68 -7.45 1.76 -7.00
N ASP A 69 -8.66 1.91 -7.54
CA ASP A 69 -9.26 0.91 -8.42
C ASP A 69 -8.52 0.84 -9.77
N VAL A 70 -8.08 -0.36 -10.14
CA VAL A 70 -7.38 -0.67 -11.39
C VAL A 70 -8.09 -1.76 -12.20
N THR A 71 -9.38 -2.00 -11.94
CA THR A 71 -10.21 -2.98 -12.64
C THR A 71 -10.20 -2.77 -14.16
N GLU A 72 -10.22 -1.51 -14.60
CA GLU A 72 -10.18 -1.15 -16.02
C GLU A 72 -8.76 -0.81 -16.54
N ALA A 73 -7.73 -0.95 -15.71
CA ALA A 73 -6.38 -0.59 -16.10
C ALA A 73 -5.83 -1.53 -17.19
N SER A 74 -5.19 -0.94 -18.19
CA SER A 74 -4.50 -1.68 -19.24
C SER A 74 -3.28 -2.41 -18.70
N ARG A 75 -2.83 -3.40 -19.45
CA ARG A 75 -1.61 -4.14 -19.11
C ARG A 75 -0.39 -3.21 -19.04
N GLU A 76 -0.29 -2.27 -19.96
CA GLU A 76 0.81 -1.31 -20.04
C GLU A 76 0.86 -0.42 -18.78
N GLU A 77 -0.28 0.10 -18.33
CA GLU A 77 -0.39 0.88 -17.10
C GLU A 77 0.02 0.07 -15.85
N LEU A 78 -0.45 -1.17 -15.75
CA LEU A 78 -0.06 -2.06 -14.65
C LEU A 78 1.44 -2.38 -14.65
N LEU A 79 2.05 -2.59 -15.82
CA LEU A 79 3.48 -2.85 -15.94
C LEU A 79 4.32 -1.63 -15.55
N GLU A 80 3.86 -0.42 -15.91
CA GLU A 80 4.51 0.81 -15.49
C GLU A 80 4.46 0.96 -13.96
N LEU A 81 3.28 0.77 -13.36
CA LEU A 81 3.10 0.79 -11.90
C LEU A 81 4.01 -0.22 -11.20
N PHE A 82 4.06 -1.47 -11.67
CA PHE A 82 4.89 -2.51 -11.05
C PHE A 82 6.39 -2.32 -11.29
N THR A 83 6.79 -1.52 -12.29
CA THR A 83 8.21 -1.15 -12.45
C THR A 83 8.67 -0.25 -11.29
N ARG A 84 7.76 0.55 -10.71
CA ARG A 84 8.04 1.41 -9.55
C ARG A 84 8.38 0.61 -8.28
N ASN A 85 8.04 -0.69 -8.22
CA ASN A 85 8.45 -1.57 -7.12
C ASN A 85 9.98 -1.64 -6.92
N ALA A 86 10.76 -1.42 -7.97
CA ALA A 86 12.23 -1.41 -7.86
C ALA A 86 12.77 -0.25 -6.99
N ALA A 87 12.00 0.82 -6.82
CA ALA A 87 12.36 2.00 -6.05
C ALA A 87 11.77 1.98 -4.62
N LEU A 88 10.85 1.07 -4.32
CA LEU A 88 10.23 0.95 -2.99
C LEU A 88 11.20 0.31 -1.99
N VAL A 89 11.09 0.75 -0.73
CA VAL A 89 11.91 0.25 0.39
C VAL A 89 11.01 -0.53 1.34
N SER A 90 11.25 -1.84 1.41
CA SER A 90 10.50 -2.76 2.28
C SER A 90 8.98 -2.73 2.04
N ALA A 91 8.54 -2.33 0.86
CA ALA A 91 7.16 -2.27 0.43
C ALA A 91 7.03 -2.74 -1.02
N ASN A 92 5.83 -3.11 -1.44
CA ASN A 92 5.54 -3.43 -2.82
C ASN A 92 4.12 -3.01 -3.20
N PHE A 93 3.95 -2.53 -4.43
CA PHE A 93 2.66 -2.51 -5.09
C PHE A 93 2.24 -3.92 -5.47
N CYS A 94 0.97 -4.23 -5.28
CA CYS A 94 0.32 -5.42 -5.80
C CYS A 94 -1.16 -5.15 -6.04
N VAL A 95 -1.85 -6.13 -6.60
CA VAL A 95 -3.28 -6.06 -6.90
C VAL A 95 -3.99 -7.12 -6.08
N MET A 96 -5.03 -6.70 -5.36
CA MET A 96 -5.92 -7.59 -4.61
C MET A 96 -7.36 -7.36 -5.05
N LYS A 97 -8.16 -8.42 -4.96
CA LYS A 97 -9.58 -8.36 -5.30
C LYS A 97 -10.38 -7.97 -4.07
N PHE A 98 -11.19 -6.93 -4.20
CA PHE A 98 -12.12 -6.48 -3.15
C PHE A 98 -13.56 -6.58 -3.66
N PRO A 99 -14.50 -7.08 -2.83
CA PRO A 99 -15.91 -7.04 -3.16
C PRO A 99 -16.41 -5.59 -3.06
N VAL A 100 -17.14 -5.12 -4.05
CA VAL A 100 -17.84 -3.83 -4.01
C VAL A 100 -19.34 -4.09 -3.91
N ALA A 101 -20.02 -3.38 -3.01
CA ALA A 101 -21.48 -3.44 -2.90
C ALA A 101 -22.08 -2.78 -4.16
N GLY A 102 -22.85 -3.54 -4.92
CA GLY A 102 -23.28 -3.22 -6.29
C GLY A 102 -24.24 -2.03 -6.49
N ASP A 103 -24.30 -1.07 -5.56
CA ASP A 103 -25.17 0.11 -5.68
C ASP A 103 -24.55 1.43 -5.12
N ALA A 104 -23.25 1.45 -4.81
CA ALA A 104 -22.55 2.69 -4.48
C ALA A 104 -21.65 3.09 -5.65
N GLU A 105 -22.14 3.97 -6.53
CA GLU A 105 -21.27 4.67 -7.47
C GLU A 105 -20.13 5.36 -6.69
N ASP A 106 -18.90 4.94 -6.98
CA ASP A 106 -17.60 5.58 -6.70
C ASP A 106 -16.90 5.45 -5.32
N GLU A 107 -17.37 4.67 -4.33
CA GLU A 107 -16.61 4.50 -3.08
C GLU A 107 -16.58 3.04 -2.55
N PRO A 108 -15.39 2.48 -2.24
CA PRO A 108 -15.28 1.16 -1.60
C PRO A 108 -15.85 1.23 -0.19
N LEU A 109 -17.03 0.64 0.01
CA LEU A 109 -17.67 0.53 1.31
C LEU A 109 -16.94 -0.50 2.17
N ILE A 110 -16.38 -0.02 3.28
CA ILE A 110 -16.03 -0.88 4.42
C ILE A 110 -17.32 -1.15 5.16
N VAL A 111 -17.64 -2.43 5.33
CA VAL A 111 -18.89 -2.89 5.95
C VAL A 111 -18.82 -2.55 7.44
N ASP A 112 -19.73 -1.70 7.93
CA ASP A 112 -19.78 -1.29 9.34
C ASP A 112 -20.54 -2.33 10.18
N GLU A 113 -20.14 -2.52 11.44
CA GLU A 113 -20.62 -3.63 12.28
C GLU A 113 -22.11 -3.43 12.66
N GLY A 114 -22.98 -4.31 12.16
CA GLY A 114 -24.39 -4.40 12.57
C GLY A 114 -25.41 -3.80 11.60
N GLU A 115 -24.98 -3.32 10.43
CA GLU A 115 -25.88 -3.14 9.30
C GLU A 115 -26.06 -4.50 8.62
N ASP A 116 -27.23 -5.12 8.81
CA ASP A 116 -27.69 -6.18 7.91
C ASP A 116 -27.70 -5.55 6.51
N VAL A 117 -26.66 -5.80 5.72
CA VAL A 117 -26.66 -5.46 4.30
C VAL A 117 -27.79 -6.29 3.71
N ASP A 118 -28.95 -5.65 3.54
CA ASP A 118 -30.05 -6.17 2.75
C ASP A 118 -29.52 -6.28 1.32
N TYR A 119 -28.87 -7.41 1.03
CA TYR A 119 -28.64 -7.86 -0.33
C TYR A 119 -30.03 -8.04 -0.92
N ASP A 120 -30.51 -7.02 -1.64
CA ASP A 120 -31.79 -7.08 -2.32
C ASP A 120 -31.80 -8.38 -3.11
N ASN A 121 -32.77 -9.25 -2.83
CA ASN A 121 -32.89 -10.65 -3.23
C ASN A 121 -32.74 -10.82 -4.76
N SER A 122 -31.52 -10.70 -5.24
CA SER A 122 -31.09 -10.86 -6.60
C SER A 122 -29.83 -11.69 -6.52
N ASP A 123 -29.78 -12.76 -7.32
CA ASP A 123 -28.67 -13.70 -7.45
C ASP A 123 -27.37 -13.05 -7.99
N ASN A 124 -27.07 -11.80 -7.63
CA ASN A 124 -25.88 -11.09 -8.04
C ASN A 124 -24.78 -11.34 -7.01
N GLU A 125 -23.81 -12.17 -7.38
CA GLU A 125 -22.51 -12.23 -6.69
C GLU A 125 -21.92 -10.81 -6.61
N PRO A 126 -21.28 -10.41 -5.50
CA PRO A 126 -20.64 -9.11 -5.39
C PRO A 126 -19.62 -8.92 -6.52
N GLU A 127 -19.65 -7.76 -7.17
CA GLU A 127 -18.68 -7.43 -8.22
C GLU A 127 -17.30 -7.28 -7.58
N MET A 128 -16.32 -8.02 -8.09
CA MET A 128 -14.96 -8.06 -7.55
C MET A 128 -14.09 -7.08 -8.33
N HIS A 129 -13.68 -5.99 -7.67
CA HIS A 129 -12.80 -4.99 -8.25
C HIS A 129 -11.34 -5.34 -7.96
N ASP A 130 -10.47 -5.05 -8.93
CA ASP A 130 -9.02 -5.16 -8.78
C ASP A 130 -8.48 -3.85 -8.20
N MET A 131 -8.08 -3.88 -6.92
CA MET A 131 -7.54 -2.72 -6.22
C MET A 131 -6.01 -2.75 -6.22
N LEU A 132 -5.39 -1.65 -6.63
CA LEU A 132 -3.98 -1.39 -6.40
C LEU A 132 -3.78 -1.10 -4.91
N ILE A 133 -2.88 -1.86 -4.32
CA ILE A 133 -2.47 -1.67 -2.92
C ILE A 133 -0.97 -1.50 -2.85
N ILE A 134 -0.51 -0.75 -1.85
CA ILE A 134 0.87 -0.80 -1.39
C ILE A 134 0.90 -1.53 -0.06
N GLN A 135 1.80 -2.48 0.11
CA GLN A 135 1.90 -3.25 1.34
C GLN A 135 3.36 -3.43 1.78
N THR A 136 3.54 -3.63 3.07
CA THR A 136 4.78 -4.13 3.67
C THR A 136 4.50 -5.47 4.33
N ARG A 137 5.47 -6.38 4.25
CA ARG A 137 5.36 -7.72 4.81
C ARG A 137 6.61 -8.05 5.61
N LEU A 138 6.41 -8.41 6.87
CA LEU A 138 7.51 -8.63 7.80
C LEU A 138 7.24 -9.81 8.74
N PRO A 139 8.29 -10.49 9.23
CA PRO A 139 8.14 -11.50 10.27
C PRO A 139 7.39 -10.93 11.48
N PHE A 140 6.52 -11.71 12.09
CA PHE A 140 5.72 -11.28 13.24
C PHE A 140 6.57 -10.72 14.39
N GLU A 141 7.76 -11.29 14.62
CA GLU A 141 8.69 -10.82 15.65
C GLU A 141 9.32 -9.44 15.36
N ALA A 142 9.22 -8.96 14.12
CA ALA A 142 9.78 -7.69 13.67
C ALA A 142 8.75 -6.54 13.64
N PHE A 143 7.49 -6.81 13.99
CA PHE A 143 6.41 -5.81 14.03
C PHE A 143 5.98 -5.61 15.49
N ALA A 144 6.13 -4.38 16.00
CA ALA A 144 5.49 -4.00 17.26
C ALA A 144 4.18 -3.25 16.94
N PRO A 145 3.08 -3.51 17.67
CA PRO A 145 1.82 -2.78 17.46
C PRO A 145 1.97 -1.26 17.53
N GLU A 146 2.86 -0.76 18.40
CA GLU A 146 3.13 0.66 18.56
C GLU A 146 3.77 1.32 17.31
N ASP A 147 4.35 0.53 16.41
CA ASP A 147 4.95 1.04 15.18
C ASP A 147 3.94 1.12 14.03
N PHE A 148 2.66 0.74 14.25
CA PHE A 148 1.63 0.71 13.21
C PHE A 148 1.52 2.04 12.44
N GLY A 149 1.43 3.17 13.14
CA GLY A 149 1.36 4.49 12.54
C GLY A 149 2.59 4.83 11.69
N ASP A 150 3.78 4.44 12.13
CA ASP A 150 5.03 4.65 11.38
C ASP A 150 5.03 3.84 10.07
N PHE A 151 4.54 2.59 10.11
CA PHE A 151 4.39 1.76 8.91
C PHE A 151 3.38 2.35 7.93
N VAL A 152 2.23 2.79 8.42
CA VAL A 152 1.20 3.44 7.59
C VAL A 152 1.74 4.72 6.97
N GLN A 153 2.38 5.60 7.74
CA GLN A 153 2.96 6.85 7.23
C GLN A 153 4.04 6.59 6.19
N ASN A 154 4.89 5.57 6.40
CA ASN A 154 5.89 5.18 5.42
C ASN A 154 5.26 4.66 4.12
N LEU A 155 4.18 3.89 4.21
CA LEU A 155 3.45 3.42 3.02
C LEU A 155 2.79 4.59 2.27
N LEU A 156 2.14 5.52 2.99
CA LEU A 156 1.55 6.72 2.40
C LEU A 156 2.60 7.58 1.70
N PHE A 157 3.74 7.82 2.36
CA PHE A 157 4.85 8.59 1.78
C PHE A 157 5.41 7.93 0.52
N GLN A 158 5.61 6.62 0.54
CA GLN A 158 6.09 5.89 -0.63
C GLN A 158 5.06 5.88 -1.77
N ALA A 159 3.78 5.74 -1.46
CA ALA A 159 2.71 5.83 -2.45
C ALA A 159 2.67 7.23 -3.08
N ASP A 160 2.68 8.29 -2.27
CA ASP A 160 2.69 9.67 -2.74
C ASP A 160 3.90 9.95 -3.63
N LEU A 161 5.11 9.62 -3.18
CA LEU A 161 6.34 9.83 -3.96
C LEU A 161 6.31 9.11 -5.32
N GLN A 162 5.81 7.87 -5.33
CA GLN A 162 5.81 7.06 -6.54
C GLN A 162 4.61 7.34 -7.45
N LEU A 163 3.50 7.89 -6.96
CA LEU A 163 2.29 8.14 -7.75
C LEU A 163 2.13 9.62 -8.17
N SER A 164 2.67 10.57 -7.40
CA SER A 164 2.66 12.01 -7.73
C SER A 164 3.65 12.40 -8.84
N SER A 165 4.66 11.56 -9.09
CA SER A 165 5.71 11.81 -10.08
C SER A 165 5.23 11.77 -11.55
N GLN A 166 3.92 11.61 -11.78
CA GLN A 166 3.33 11.56 -13.12
C GLN A 166 2.82 12.93 -13.63
N ASP A 167 2.72 13.95 -12.76
CA ASP A 167 2.15 15.26 -13.14
C ASP A 167 3.21 16.32 -13.54
N ASP A 168 4.51 16.08 -13.33
CA ASP A 168 5.55 17.09 -13.58
C ASP A 168 6.29 16.93 -14.93
N ASP A 169 6.05 15.86 -15.70
CA ASP A 169 6.76 15.60 -16.96
C ASP A 169 6.02 16.09 -18.22
N ASP A 170 4.88 16.80 -18.08
CA ASP A 170 4.07 17.29 -19.21
C ASP A 170 3.96 18.84 -19.29
N ASP A 171 4.91 19.58 -18.71
CA ASP A 171 5.09 21.01 -19.03
C ASP A 171 6.47 21.29 -19.64
N GLY A 172 6.43 21.73 -20.89
CA GLY A 172 7.58 21.90 -21.76
C GLY A 172 8.56 22.96 -21.25
N GLY A 173 9.81 22.56 -21.13
CA GLY A 173 10.95 23.46 -20.95
C GLY A 173 12.19 22.90 -21.61
N LEU A 174 12.19 22.84 -22.95
CA LEU A 174 13.43 22.84 -23.71
C LEU A 174 14.19 24.13 -23.36
N THR A 175 14.99 24.09 -22.30
CA THR A 175 16.07 25.08 -22.15
C THR A 175 17.24 24.54 -22.93
N ASP A 176 17.40 25.14 -24.11
CA ASP A 176 18.62 25.16 -24.90
C ASP A 176 19.85 25.21 -23.98
N PHE A 177 20.53 24.07 -23.82
CA PHE A 177 21.90 24.07 -23.35
C PHE A 177 22.78 24.34 -24.57
N ASP A 178 22.70 25.59 -25.05
CA ASP A 178 23.81 26.22 -25.76
C ASP A 178 25.00 26.22 -24.80
N SER A 179 25.81 25.17 -24.85
CA SER A 179 27.21 25.27 -24.48
C SER A 179 28.00 25.18 -25.77
N ASP A 180 28.02 26.35 -26.42
CA ASP A 180 29.08 26.76 -27.32
C ASP A 180 30.44 26.31 -26.78
N ASP A 181 31.18 25.65 -27.67
CA ASP A 181 32.62 25.72 -27.84
C ASP A 181 33.35 26.71 -26.92
N GLU A 182 34.19 26.19 -26.02
CA GLU A 182 35.59 26.63 -25.93
C GLU A 182 36.47 25.40 -25.66
N PHE A 183 36.92 24.80 -26.77
CA PHE A 183 38.16 24.03 -26.80
C PHE A 183 39.33 24.99 -26.59
N GLU A 184 39.95 24.99 -25.41
CA GLU A 184 41.33 25.48 -25.24
C GLU A 184 42.25 24.27 -25.00
N ASP A 185 42.69 23.73 -26.13
CA ASP A 185 43.89 22.93 -26.32
C ASP A 185 45.11 23.86 -26.19
N ASP A 186 45.72 23.92 -25.01
CA ASP A 186 47.03 24.54 -24.84
C ASP A 186 48.09 23.45 -24.62
N SER A 187 48.77 23.21 -25.73
CA SER A 187 49.93 22.38 -25.96
C SER A 187 51.19 22.86 -25.24
N GLU A 188 52.04 21.88 -24.92
CA GLU A 188 53.52 21.94 -24.87
C GLU A 188 54.19 22.78 -23.78
N ASP A 189 54.79 22.07 -22.81
CA ASP A 189 56.03 22.51 -22.15
C ASP A 189 57.02 21.32 -22.14
N ASP A 190 57.74 21.20 -23.26
CA ASP A 190 59.10 20.67 -23.28
C ASP A 190 59.99 21.75 -22.66
N PHE A 191 60.78 21.45 -21.62
CA PHE A 191 62.19 21.90 -21.57
C PHE A 191 62.98 21.19 -20.45
N ASP A 192 64.10 20.62 -20.88
CA ASP A 192 65.19 20.00 -20.11
C ASP A 192 65.79 20.89 -18.99
N GLU A 193 66.10 20.29 -17.83
CA GLU A 193 67.45 20.21 -17.22
C GLU A 193 67.50 19.28 -15.99
#